data_AF-A0A3M1SCK2-F1
#
_entry.id   AF-A0A3M1SCK2-F1
#
_cell.length_a   1.000
_cell.length_b   1.000
_cell.length_c   1.000
_cell.angle_alpha   90.00
_cell.angle_beta   90.00
_cell.angle_gamma   90.00
#
_symmetry.space_group_name_H-M   'P 1'
#
loop_
_entity.id
_entity.type
_entity.pdbx_description
1 polymer ?
#
loop_
_entity_poly.entity_id
_entity_poly.type
_entity_poly.pdbx_seq_one_letter_code
_entity_poly.pdbx_strand_id
1 'polypeptide(L)' 'GEAMAEKTLTIFLTTSPYSGEDTYSAAMMAGSALNKGHRVNLIASGDGVYAFLKKQKAKGLPHAGDLFQELIEKGLKVYL' A
#
# COMPACT_ATOMS: atom_id res chain seq x y z
N GLY A 1 -28.96 3.24 -2.85
CA GLY A 1 -27.87 4.18 -3.15
C GLY A 1 -27.16 3.69 -4.38
N GLU A 2 -26.81 4.57 -5.32
CA GLU A 2 -26.12 4.19 -6.56
C GLU A 2 -24.80 3.48 -6.23
N ALA A 3 -24.53 2.36 -6.91
CA ALA A 3 -23.22 1.73 -6.85
C ALA A 3 -22.21 2.71 -7.46
N MET A 4 -21.13 3.05 -6.72
CA MET A 4 -20.06 3.87 -7.28
C MET A 4 -19.44 3.14 -8.47
N ALA A 5 -19.24 3.86 -9.57
CA ALA A 5 -18.50 3.34 -10.71
C ALA A 5 -17.09 2.91 -10.28
N GLU A 6 -16.68 1.70 -10.69
CA GLU A 6 -15.34 1.19 -10.47
C GLU A 6 -14.29 2.12 -11.13
N LYS A 7 -13.23 2.43 -10.39
CA LYS A 7 -12.09 3.23 -10.88
C LYS A 7 -10.78 2.51 -10.57
N THR A 8 -9.69 2.99 -11.16
CA THR A 8 -8.33 2.53 -10.84
C THR A 8 -7.56 3.63 -10.12
N LEU A 9 -7.02 3.31 -8.94
CA LEU A 9 -6.04 4.12 -8.22
C LEU A 9 -4.65 3.52 -8.41
N THR A 10 -3.71 4.29 -8.94
CA THR A 10 -2.30 3.90 -9.02
C THR A 10 -1.49 4.75 -8.06
N ILE A 11 -0.77 4.12 -7.14
CA ILE A 11 0.07 4.75 -6.13
C ILE A 11 1.54 4.51 -6.50
N PHE A 12 2.34 5.57 -6.53
CA PHE A 12 3.79 5.47 -6.65
C PHE A 12 4.40 5.64 -5.26
N LEU A 13 5.06 4.60 -4.76
CA LEU A 13 5.78 4.63 -3.49
C LEU A 13 7.28 4.72 -3.79
N THR A 14 7.88 5.87 -3.54
CA THR A 14 9.28 6.16 -3.89
C THR A 14 10.20 6.32 -2.69
N THR A 15 9.63 6.42 -1.49
CA THR A 15 10.36 6.69 -0.24
C THR A 15 10.50 5.45 0.62
N SER A 16 11.57 5.38 1.41
CA SER A 16 11.81 4.26 2.33
C SER A 16 10.71 4.11 3.38
N PRO A 17 10.40 2.89 3.84
CA PRO A 17 9.53 2.73 4.99
C PRO A 17 10.16 3.39 6.22
N TYR A 18 9.32 4.01 7.06
CA TYR A 18 9.71 4.64 8.34
C TYR A 18 10.54 5.93 8.26
N SER A 19 10.87 6.45 7.06
CA SER A 19 11.44 7.81 6.95
C SER A 19 10.41 8.92 7.11
N GLY A 20 9.11 8.58 7.09
CA GLY A 20 7.97 9.47 7.21
C GLY A 20 6.65 8.71 7.18
N GLU A 21 5.54 9.41 6.93
CA GLU A 21 4.19 8.83 6.91
C GLU A 21 3.75 8.28 5.55
N ASP A 22 4.58 8.41 4.51
CA ASP A 22 4.22 8.09 3.12
C ASP A 22 3.75 6.64 2.97
N THR A 23 4.50 5.70 3.53
CA THR A 23 4.20 4.26 3.47
C THR A 23 2.86 3.94 4.14
N TYR A 24 2.61 4.54 5.30
CA TYR A 24 1.35 4.35 6.03
C TYR A 24 0.17 4.97 5.29
N SER A 25 0.35 6.19 4.79
CA SER A 25 -0.67 6.92 4.02
C SER A 25 -1.03 6.17 2.73
N ALA A 26 -0.03 5.67 2.01
CA ALA A 26 -0.21 4.85 0.82
C ALA A 26 -1.04 3.59 1.11
N ALA A 27 -0.74 2.88 2.21
CA ALA A 27 -1.47 1.69 2.61
C ALA A 27 -2.93 2.02 2.99
N MET A 28 -3.17 3.11 3.74
CA MET A 28 -4.53 3.53 4.12
C MET A 28 -5.37 3.96 2.90
N MET A 29 -4.76 4.67 1.95
CA MET A 29 -5.42 5.03 0.69
C MET A 29 -5.76 3.79 -0.14
N ALA A 30 -4.82 2.85 -0.27
CA ALA A 30 -5.04 1.58 -0.97
C ALA A 30 -6.18 0.78 -0.35
N GLY A 31 -6.17 0.61 0.98
CA GLY A 31 -7.23 -0.11 1.70
C GLY A 31 -8.60 0.55 1.55
N SER A 32 -8.65 1.88 1.65
CA SER A 32 -9.91 2.63 1.48
C SER A 32 -10.47 2.52 0.07
N ALA A 33 -9.61 2.52 -0.96
CA ALA A 33 -10.03 2.36 -2.35
C ALA A 33 -10.50 0.91 -2.64
N LEU A 34 -9.78 -0.10 -2.15
CA LEU A 34 -10.20 -1.51 -2.25
C LEU A 34 -11.55 -1.74 -1.58
N ASN A 35 -11.76 -1.22 -0.36
CA ASN A 35 -13.03 -1.34 0.35
C ASN A 35 -14.21 -0.66 -0.37
N LYS A 36 -13.92 0.32 -1.23
CA LYS A 36 -14.90 1.00 -2.09
C LYS A 36 -15.15 0.27 -3.42
N GLY A 37 -14.54 -0.89 -3.63
CA GLY A 37 -14.66 -1.68 -4.86
C GLY A 37 -13.84 -1.13 -6.03
N HIS A 38 -12.80 -0.33 -5.76
CA HIS A 38 -11.90 0.17 -6.80
C HIS A 38 -10.70 -0.75 -6.98
N ARG A 39 -10.13 -0.76 -8.19
CA ARG A 39 -8.85 -1.42 -8.48
C ARG A 39 -7.71 -0.57 -7.94
N VAL A 40 -6.74 -1.20 -7.30
CA VAL A 40 -5.56 -0.49 -6.80
C VAL A 40 -4.28 -1.15 -7.31
N ASN A 41 -3.40 -0.32 -7.87
CA ASN A 41 -2.03 -0.67 -8.21
C ASN A 41 -1.09 0.13 -7.31
N LEU A 42 -0.04 -0.50 -6.80
CA LEU A 42 1.06 0.16 -6.13
C LEU A 42 2.36 -0.17 -6.87
N ILE A 43 3.05 0.87 -7.30
CA ILE A 43 4.34 0.80 -7.97
C ILE A 43 5.37 1.29 -6.96
N ALA A 44 6.14 0.37 -6.40
CA ALA A 44 7.28 0.69 -5.55
C ALA A 44 8.50 0.90 -6.45
N SER A 45 9.26 1.96 -6.20
CA SER A 45 10.50 2.22 -6.95
C SER A 45 11.48 3.00 -6.08
N GLY A 46 12.77 3.01 -6.44
CA GLY A 46 13.80 3.64 -5.61
C GLY A 46 13.80 3.04 -4.20
N ASP A 47 13.74 3.88 -3.17
CA ASP A 47 13.71 3.43 -1.78
C ASP A 47 12.37 2.79 -1.37
N GLY A 48 11.31 2.97 -2.15
CA GLY A 48 10.00 2.39 -1.89
C GLY A 48 9.99 0.86 -1.95
N VAL A 49 10.92 0.25 -2.70
CA VAL A 49 11.04 -1.23 -2.75
C VAL A 49 11.38 -1.81 -1.39
N TYR A 50 12.01 -1.02 -0.52
CA TYR A 50 12.35 -1.46 0.83
C TYR A 50 11.12 -1.72 1.68
N ALA A 51 9.94 -1.16 1.37
CA ALA A 51 8.69 -1.44 2.09
C ALA A 51 8.25 -2.92 2.02
N PHE A 52 8.81 -3.69 1.09
CA PHE A 52 8.46 -5.10 0.85
C PHE A 52 9.51 -6.09 1.34
N LEU A 53 10.54 -5.63 2.06
CA LEU A 53 11.50 -6.53 2.69
C LEU A 53 10.87 -7.29 3.87
N LYS A 54 11.19 -8.58 3.99
CA LYS A 54 10.76 -9.43 5.11
C LYS A 54 11.55 -9.09 6.40
N LYS A 55 10.91 -9.29 7.57
CA LYS A 55 11.52 -9.17 8.91
C LYS A 55 12.04 -7.77 9.28
N GLN A 56 11.36 -6.71 8.86
CA GLN A 56 11.70 -5.37 9.32
C GLN A 56 11.43 -5.24 10.83
N LYS A 57 12.31 -4.53 11.55
CA LYS A 57 12.09 -4.23 12.96
C LYS A 57 11.29 -2.95 13.09
N ALA A 58 9.97 -3.05 13.01
CA ALA A 58 9.08 -1.93 13.33
C ALA A 58 9.03 -1.76 14.85
N LYS A 59 9.64 -0.71 15.39
CA LYS A 59 9.51 -0.37 16.83
C LYS A 59 8.24 0.45 17.04
N GLY A 60 7.16 -0.19 17.47
CA GLY A 60 5.91 0.50 17.86
C GLY A 60 5.03 1.03 16.72
N LEU A 61 5.43 0.80 15.47
CA LEU A 61 4.62 1.07 14.27
C LEU A 61 4.13 -0.26 13.68
N PRO A 62 3.00 -0.27 12.95
CA PRO A 62 2.62 -1.42 12.14
C PRO A 62 3.78 -1.82 11.21
N HIS A 63 4.01 -3.11 11.06
CA HIS A 63 5.02 -3.61 10.15
C HIS A 63 4.54 -3.33 8.71
N ALA A 64 5.29 -2.53 7.94
CA ALA A 64 4.87 -2.08 6.61
C ALA A 64 4.65 -3.26 5.65
N GLY A 65 5.50 -4.28 5.77
CA GLY A 65 5.34 -5.53 5.02
C GLY A 65 4.05 -6.28 5.35
N ASP A 66 3.58 -6.23 6.61
CA ASP A 66 2.35 -6.93 7.01
C ASP A 66 1.12 -6.16 6.51
N LEU A 67 1.18 -4.82 6.58
CA LEU A 67 0.18 -3.91 6.02
C LEU A 67 -0.06 -4.16 4.53
N PHE A 68 1.01 -4.21 3.72
CA PHE A 68 0.84 -4.46 2.29
C PHE A 68 0.51 -5.91 1.98
N GLN A 69 0.95 -6.88 2.78
CA GLN A 69 0.56 -8.28 2.63
C GLN A 69 -0.96 -8.46 2.78
N GLU A 70 -1.56 -7.89 3.81
CA GLU A 70 -3.03 -7.92 3.99
C GLU A 70 -3.78 -7.23 2.84
N LEU A 71 -3.22 -6.17 2.26
CA LEU A 71 -3.82 -5.48 1.13
C LEU A 71 -3.68 -6.27 -0.18
N ILE A 72 -2.57 -6.98 -0.39
CA ILE A 72 -2.38 -7.90 -1.51
C ILE A 72 -3.44 -9.00 -1.47
N GLU A 73 -3.71 -9.57 -0.28
CA GLU A 73 -4.77 -10.57 -0.09
C GLU A 73 -6.17 -10.00 -0.40
N LYS A 74 -6.36 -8.68 -0.25
CA LYS A 74 -7.57 -7.95 -0.63
C LYS A 74 -7.61 -7.49 -2.09
N GLY A 75 -6.60 -7.83 -2.90
CA GLY A 75 -6.56 -7.54 -4.33
C GLY A 75 -5.71 -6.34 -4.76
N LEU A 76 -4.89 -5.76 -3.86
CA LEU A 76 -3.84 -4.82 -4.25
C LEU A 76 -2.86 -5.50 -5.21
N LYS A 77 -2.60 -4.86 -6.35
CA LYS A 77 -1.53 -5.29 -7.28
C LYS A 77 -0.26 -4.50 -7.01
N VAL A 78 0.83 -5.18 -6.71
CA VAL A 78 2.13 -4.55 -6.44
C VAL A 78 3.09 -4.81 -7.60
N TYR A 79 3.81 -3.77 -8.01
CA TYR A 79 4.90 -3.81 -8.98
C TYR A 79 6.15 -3.24 -8.29
N LEU A 80 7.28 -3.93 -8.43
CA LEU A 80 8.57 -3.56 -7.84
C LEU A 80 9.60 -3.28 -8.95
#